data_AF-A0A0S8HB03-F1
#
_entry.id   AF-A0A0S8HB03-F1
#
_cell.length_a   1.000
_cell.length_b   1.000
_cell.length_c   1.000
_cell.angle_alpha   90.00
_cell.angle_beta   90.00
_cell.angle_gamma   90.00
#
_symmetry.space_group_name_H-M   'P 1'
#
loop_
_entity.id
_entity.type
_entity.pdbx_description
1 polymer ?
#
loop_
_entity_poly.entity_id
_entity_poly.type
_entity_poly.pdbx_seq_one_letter_code
_entity_poly.pdbx_strand_id
1 'polypeptide(L)'
;MINYLSSIFILILCIIFYSCEKDPCKDLVNGEYIYPEEKAKGKSMEEAIEIYKIPNPILDCITTKDLIKTCLAYPEFRIIWAYSSLQFGFDIVESYCNGFGELWLRRDVCGALINKYEQLDPTGINEEWSDLELGRFMVNIIHHEVIIAQNEILLQLSDYEKIRLIELAINNNNAKLELIDQYGIVGMQSSLAILSRIMFNDSYMPFMSELTNEQLQSHIDLIDIRDPELVNLILNHAENYLSILKN
;
A
#
# COMPACT_ATOMS: atom_id res chain seq x y z
N MET A 1 34.00 56.33 18.43
CA MET A 1 33.42 55.10 19.00
C MET A 1 31.89 55.23 19.09
N ILE A 2 31.19 55.52 17.98
CA ILE A 2 29.71 55.40 17.89
C ILE A 2 29.34 55.00 16.44
N ASN A 3 30.13 54.10 15.84
CA ASN A 3 29.82 53.43 14.55
C ASN A 3 29.23 52.03 14.78
N TYR A 4 28.89 51.69 16.03
CA TYR A 4 28.34 50.37 16.39
C TYR A 4 26.82 50.36 16.53
N LEU A 5 26.16 51.53 16.59
CA LEU A 5 24.72 51.62 16.83
C LEU A 5 23.86 51.46 15.56
N SER A 6 24.38 51.74 14.35
CA SER A 6 23.60 51.54 13.12
C SER A 6 23.66 50.09 12.61
N SER A 7 24.71 49.33 12.93
CA SER A 7 24.83 47.92 12.55
C SER A 7 23.94 46.99 13.39
N ILE A 8 23.62 47.38 14.64
CA ILE A 8 22.73 46.61 15.52
C ILE A 8 21.27 46.76 15.09
N PHE A 9 20.88 47.92 14.56
CA PHE A 9 19.50 48.13 14.07
C PHE A 9 19.20 47.36 12.79
N ILE A 10 20.20 47.11 11.94
CA ILE A 10 20.06 46.29 10.73
C ILE A 10 19.99 44.79 11.08
N LEU A 11 20.69 44.34 12.14
CA LEU A 11 20.64 42.95 12.58
C LEU A 11 19.29 42.57 13.23
N ILE A 12 18.61 43.53 13.88
CA ILE A 12 17.30 43.30 14.52
C ILE A 12 16.15 43.32 13.50
N LEU A 13 16.30 44.03 12.38
CA LEU A 13 15.32 44.02 11.28
C LEU A 13 15.35 42.72 10.46
N CYS A 14 16.44 41.96 10.48
CA CYS A 14 16.51 40.64 9.84
C CYS A 14 15.79 39.53 10.62
N ILE A 15 15.45 39.74 11.90
CA ILE A 15 14.80 38.73 12.75
C ILE A 15 13.26 38.81 12.65
N ILE A 16 12.70 39.87 12.05
CA ILE A 16 11.24 40.08 11.97
C ILE A 16 10.63 39.52 10.67
N PHE A 17 11.45 38.95 9.78
CA PHE A 17 10.96 38.00 8.77
C PHE A 17 11.12 36.56 9.25
N TYR A 18 10.73 36.28 10.51
CA TYR A 18 10.14 34.98 10.80
C TYR A 18 8.89 34.91 9.93
N SER A 19 9.08 34.43 8.69
CA SER A 19 8.03 33.91 7.85
C SER A 19 7.14 33.10 8.78
N CYS A 20 5.89 33.51 8.92
CA CYS A 20 4.88 32.66 9.51
C CYS A 20 4.70 31.52 8.50
N GLU A 21 5.63 30.57 8.54
CA GLU A 21 5.60 29.39 7.70
C GLU A 21 4.36 28.64 8.18
N LYS A 22 3.29 28.78 7.41
CA LYS A 22 2.02 28.14 7.69
C LYS A 22 2.33 26.66 7.74
N ASP A 23 2.18 26.08 8.94
CA ASP A 23 2.33 24.64 9.15
C ASP A 23 1.53 23.90 8.07
N PRO A 24 2.22 23.25 7.11
CA PRO A 24 1.58 22.66 5.93
C PRO A 24 0.65 21.51 6.32
N CYS A 25 0.89 20.87 7.46
CA CYS A 25 0.03 19.80 7.98
C CYS A 25 -1.32 20.32 8.49
N LYS A 26 -1.52 21.63 8.67
CA LYS A 26 -2.85 22.19 8.95
C LYS A 26 -3.83 22.06 7.78
N ASP A 27 -3.33 21.80 6.58
CA ASP A 27 -4.16 21.58 5.40
C ASP A 27 -4.63 20.11 5.25
N LEU A 28 -4.18 19.22 6.15
CA LEU A 28 -4.69 17.85 6.25
C LEU A 28 -6.10 17.84 6.84
N VAL A 29 -6.98 16.99 6.29
CA VAL A 29 -8.33 16.78 6.81
C VAL A 29 -8.36 15.41 7.48
N ASN A 30 -8.58 15.37 8.80
CA ASN A 30 -8.49 14.15 9.62
C ASN A 30 -7.14 13.41 9.48
N GLY A 31 -6.06 14.16 9.26
CA GLY A 31 -4.71 13.64 9.05
C GLY A 31 -4.39 13.30 7.59
N GLU A 32 -5.38 13.28 6.70
CA GLU A 32 -5.22 12.82 5.32
C GLU A 32 -5.10 13.99 4.34
N TYR A 33 -4.32 13.79 3.27
CA TYR A 33 -4.30 14.73 2.16
C TYR A 33 -5.49 14.46 1.25
N ILE A 34 -6.35 15.46 1.05
CA ILE A 34 -7.52 15.36 0.18
C ILE A 34 -7.13 15.78 -1.22
N TYR A 35 -7.11 14.83 -2.14
CA TYR A 35 -6.81 15.10 -3.54
C TYR A 35 -7.85 16.05 -4.15
N PRO A 36 -7.43 17.09 -4.90
CA PRO A 36 -8.34 18.09 -5.44
C PRO A 36 -9.08 17.58 -6.70
N GLU A 37 -9.93 16.56 -6.56
CA GLU A 37 -10.66 15.91 -7.66
C GLU A 37 -11.48 16.88 -8.51
N GLU A 38 -12.13 17.88 -7.90
CA GLU A 38 -12.88 18.90 -8.64
C GLU A 38 -11.99 19.75 -9.57
N LYS A 39 -10.70 19.92 -9.24
CA LYS A 39 -9.75 20.61 -10.14
C LYS A 39 -9.30 19.73 -11.31
N ALA A 40 -9.26 18.41 -11.10
CA ALA A 40 -8.91 17.43 -12.12
C ALA A 40 -10.08 17.10 -13.05
N LYS A 41 -11.32 17.45 -12.67
CA LYS A 41 -12.51 17.17 -13.48
C LYS A 41 -12.43 17.79 -14.87
N GLY A 42 -12.55 16.94 -15.90
CA GLY A 42 -12.48 17.35 -17.31
C GLY A 42 -11.06 17.62 -17.83
N LYS A 43 -10.03 17.32 -17.04
CA LYS A 43 -8.62 17.38 -17.43
C LYS A 43 -8.16 16.09 -18.08
N SER A 44 -7.06 16.15 -18.84
CA SER A 44 -6.41 14.92 -19.31
C SER A 44 -5.84 14.13 -18.13
N MET A 45 -5.51 12.85 -18.35
CA MET A 45 -4.89 12.02 -17.32
C MET A 45 -3.57 12.64 -16.84
N GLU A 46 -2.74 13.12 -17.78
CA GLU A 46 -1.46 13.76 -17.49
C GLU A 46 -1.64 15.04 -16.65
N GLU A 47 -2.63 15.87 -16.97
CA GLU A 47 -2.97 17.05 -16.18
C GLU A 47 -3.49 16.67 -14.79
N ALA A 48 -4.31 15.62 -14.67
CA ALA A 48 -4.85 15.14 -13.40
C ALA A 48 -3.75 14.60 -12.48
N ILE A 49 -2.81 13.82 -13.01
CA ILE A 49 -1.65 13.30 -12.26
C ILE A 49 -0.84 14.45 -11.66
N GLU A 50 -0.57 15.52 -12.42
CA GLU A 50 0.13 16.69 -11.90
C GLU A 50 -0.67 17.42 -10.81
N ILE A 51 -2.01 17.50 -10.96
CA ILE A 51 -2.91 18.09 -9.95
C ILE A 51 -2.93 17.26 -8.66
N TYR A 52 -2.77 15.94 -8.76
CA TYR A 52 -2.81 15.02 -7.63
C TYR A 52 -1.47 14.87 -6.88
N LYS A 53 -0.39 15.54 -7.29
CA LYS A 53 0.86 15.49 -6.53
C LYS A 53 0.67 16.04 -5.12
N ILE A 54 1.06 15.24 -4.12
CA ILE A 54 1.10 15.67 -2.73
C ILE A 54 2.23 16.70 -2.59
N PRO A 55 1.99 17.91 -2.06
CA PRO A 55 3.04 18.91 -1.86
C PRO A 55 4.14 18.38 -0.92
N ASN A 56 5.42 18.59 -1.26
CA ASN A 56 6.56 18.14 -0.43
C ASN A 56 6.45 18.57 1.04
N PRO A 57 6.06 19.82 1.39
CA PRO A 57 5.93 20.19 2.80
C PRO A 57 4.88 19.36 3.57
N ILE A 58 3.86 18.81 2.87
CA ILE A 58 2.89 17.89 3.47
C ILE A 58 3.52 16.50 3.61
N LEU A 59 4.24 16.01 2.60
CA LEU A 59 4.98 14.74 2.69
C LEU A 59 5.95 14.73 3.87
N ASP A 60 6.62 15.85 4.15
CA ASP A 60 7.60 15.94 5.25
C ASP A 60 6.97 15.79 6.64
N CYS A 61 5.69 16.14 6.80
CA CYS A 61 5.03 16.21 8.11
C CYS A 61 3.88 15.22 8.32
N ILE A 62 3.29 14.67 7.24
CA ILE A 62 2.22 13.66 7.32
C ILE A 62 2.72 12.41 8.03
N THR A 63 1.89 11.84 8.91
CA THR A 63 2.26 10.61 9.64
C THR A 63 2.26 9.41 8.69
N THR A 64 3.05 8.37 8.98
CA THR A 64 3.03 7.12 8.18
C THR A 64 1.63 6.54 8.06
N LYS A 65 0.86 6.53 9.16
CA LYS A 65 -0.52 6.04 9.18
C LYS A 65 -1.42 6.82 8.21
N ASP A 66 -1.31 8.15 8.19
CA ASP A 66 -2.17 8.96 7.34
C ASP A 66 -1.67 9.05 5.89
N LEU A 67 -0.36 8.88 5.67
CA LEU A 67 0.21 8.70 4.34
C LEU A 67 -0.29 7.41 3.69
N ILE A 68 -0.39 6.30 4.43
CA ILE A 68 -1.00 5.05 3.93
C ILE A 68 -2.43 5.31 3.45
N LYS A 69 -3.25 5.98 4.27
CA LYS A 69 -4.63 6.31 3.88
C LYS A 69 -4.68 7.24 2.68
N THR A 70 -3.78 8.22 2.63
CA THR A 70 -3.64 9.14 1.50
C THR A 70 -3.32 8.34 0.22
N CYS A 71 -2.33 7.44 0.24
CA CYS A 71 -2.00 6.60 -0.91
C CYS A 71 -3.18 5.71 -1.35
N LEU A 72 -3.91 5.11 -0.41
CA LEU A 72 -5.11 4.31 -0.70
C LEU A 72 -6.25 5.15 -1.29
N ALA A 73 -6.34 6.42 -0.92
CA ALA A 73 -7.32 7.38 -1.43
C ALA A 73 -6.89 8.04 -2.75
N TYR A 74 -5.75 7.66 -3.32
CA TYR A 74 -5.28 8.20 -4.59
C TYR A 74 -6.32 7.97 -5.71
N PRO A 75 -6.84 9.01 -6.38
CA PRO A 75 -7.99 8.87 -7.28
C PRO A 75 -7.76 7.89 -8.44
N GLU A 76 -6.52 7.81 -8.93
CA GLU A 76 -6.17 6.92 -10.04
C GLU A 76 -5.71 5.54 -9.58
N PHE A 77 -5.80 5.18 -8.29
CA PHE A 77 -5.52 3.79 -7.86
C PHE A 77 -6.39 2.78 -8.62
N ARG A 78 -7.63 3.16 -8.94
CA ARG A 78 -8.55 2.31 -9.73
C ARG A 78 -7.97 1.82 -11.07
N ILE A 79 -6.97 2.51 -11.65
CA ILE A 79 -6.40 2.09 -12.93
C ILE A 79 -5.65 0.76 -12.84
N ILE A 80 -5.30 0.27 -11.64
CA ILE A 80 -4.68 -1.05 -11.51
C ILE A 80 -5.49 -2.15 -12.24
N TRP A 81 -6.81 -2.00 -12.25
CA TRP A 81 -7.75 -2.95 -12.84
C TRP A 81 -7.86 -2.83 -14.36
N ALA A 82 -7.33 -1.77 -14.95
CA ALA A 82 -7.38 -1.52 -16.40
C ALA A 82 -6.20 -2.15 -17.15
N TYR A 83 -5.22 -2.69 -16.44
CA TYR A 83 -4.01 -3.28 -17.00
C TYR A 83 -4.06 -4.81 -17.03
N SER A 84 -3.10 -5.41 -17.73
CA SER A 84 -3.03 -6.87 -17.95
C SER A 84 -2.71 -7.68 -16.70
N SER A 85 -2.25 -7.04 -15.63
CA SER A 85 -1.96 -7.66 -14.34
C SER A 85 -2.02 -6.62 -13.21
N LEU A 86 -2.27 -7.07 -11.98
CA LEU A 86 -2.32 -6.17 -10.83
C LEU A 86 -0.97 -5.52 -10.55
N GLN A 87 0.15 -6.24 -10.72
CA GLN A 87 1.48 -5.63 -10.55
C GLN A 87 1.72 -4.54 -11.59
N PHE A 88 1.52 -4.82 -12.89
CA PHE A 88 1.76 -3.81 -13.92
C PHE A 88 0.87 -2.58 -13.71
N GLY A 89 -0.38 -2.79 -13.32
CA GLY A 89 -1.28 -1.69 -12.97
C GLY A 89 -0.79 -0.89 -11.75
N PHE A 90 -0.29 -1.56 -10.72
CA PHE A 90 0.30 -0.91 -9.55
C PHE A 90 1.56 -0.12 -9.89
N ASP A 91 2.46 -0.65 -10.72
CA ASP A 91 3.69 0.05 -11.15
C ASP A 91 3.34 1.41 -11.81
N ILE A 92 2.26 1.45 -12.59
CA ILE A 92 1.77 2.69 -13.20
C ILE A 92 1.25 3.66 -12.13
N VAL A 93 0.42 3.18 -11.20
CA VAL A 93 -0.10 3.99 -10.09
C VAL A 93 1.02 4.56 -9.23
N GLU A 94 2.00 3.72 -8.88
CA GLU A 94 3.19 4.10 -8.13
C GLU A 94 3.98 5.20 -8.85
N SER A 95 4.14 5.08 -10.17
CA SER A 95 4.84 6.09 -10.97
C SER A 95 4.14 7.46 -10.98
N TYR A 96 2.85 7.50 -10.70
CA TYR A 96 2.04 8.73 -10.69
C TYR A 96 1.86 9.33 -9.29
N CYS A 97 1.75 8.49 -8.26
CA CYS A 97 1.50 8.93 -6.90
C CYS A 97 2.82 9.05 -6.11
N ASN A 98 3.29 10.29 -5.94
CA ASN A 98 4.51 10.59 -5.18
C ASN A 98 4.44 10.22 -3.68
N GLY A 99 3.25 9.87 -3.17
CA GLY A 99 3.09 9.35 -1.81
C GLY A 99 3.77 8.00 -1.58
N PHE A 100 3.81 7.12 -2.60
CA PHE A 100 4.47 5.81 -2.45
C PHE A 100 5.98 5.95 -2.27
N GLY A 101 6.61 6.82 -3.06
CA GLY A 101 8.04 7.10 -2.93
C GLY A 101 8.44 7.56 -1.53
N GLU A 102 7.61 8.37 -0.87
CA GLU A 102 7.81 8.74 0.54
C GLU A 102 7.49 7.58 1.49
N LEU A 103 6.42 6.84 1.22
CA LEU A 103 5.93 5.75 2.07
C LEU A 103 6.98 4.63 2.22
N TRP A 104 7.64 4.24 1.13
CA TRP A 104 8.68 3.20 1.14
C TRP A 104 9.89 3.52 2.02
N LEU A 105 10.14 4.81 2.29
CA LEU A 105 11.27 5.29 3.08
C LEU A 105 10.97 5.33 4.60
N ARG A 106 9.71 5.14 5.01
CA ARG A 106 9.30 5.25 6.42
C ARG A 106 9.68 3.99 7.18
N ARG A 107 10.49 4.15 8.23
CA ARG A 107 10.96 3.03 9.08
C ARG A 107 9.85 2.25 9.78
N ASP A 108 8.70 2.86 10.01
CA ASP A 108 7.54 2.26 10.69
C ASP A 108 6.44 1.79 9.72
N VAL A 109 6.71 1.78 8.40
CA VAL A 109 5.72 1.46 7.37
C VAL A 109 5.17 0.05 7.49
N CYS A 110 6.01 -0.94 7.75
CA CYS A 110 5.63 -2.35 7.83
C CYS A 110 4.60 -2.56 8.95
N GLY A 111 4.95 -2.21 10.19
CA GLY A 111 4.03 -2.26 11.32
C GLY A 111 2.75 -1.45 11.10
N ALA A 112 2.84 -0.26 10.49
CA ALA A 112 1.67 0.57 10.21
C ALA A 112 0.71 -0.07 9.18
N LEU A 113 1.23 -0.67 8.11
CA LEU A 113 0.45 -1.39 7.10
C LEU A 113 -0.19 -2.66 7.68
N ILE A 114 0.57 -3.46 8.45
CA ILE A 114 0.04 -4.66 9.10
C ILE A 114 -1.10 -4.30 10.06
N ASN A 115 -0.91 -3.27 10.90
CA ASN A 115 -1.95 -2.79 11.82
C ASN A 115 -3.21 -2.33 11.09
N LYS A 116 -3.07 -1.79 9.88
CA LYS A 116 -4.22 -1.38 9.05
C LYS A 116 -4.89 -2.59 8.41
N TYR A 117 -4.11 -3.55 7.93
CA TYR A 117 -4.60 -4.77 7.31
C TYR A 117 -5.36 -5.67 8.30
N GLU A 118 -4.94 -5.74 9.56
CA GLU A 118 -5.66 -6.47 10.62
C GLU A 118 -7.07 -5.93 10.90
N GLN A 119 -7.34 -4.67 10.54
CA GLN A 119 -8.66 -4.08 10.69
C GLN A 119 -9.60 -4.44 9.54
N LEU A 120 -9.10 -5.13 8.52
CA LEU A 120 -9.87 -5.58 7.38
C LEU A 120 -10.27 -7.04 7.59
N ASP A 121 -11.56 -7.27 7.74
CA ASP A 121 -12.16 -8.59 7.86
C ASP A 121 -12.83 -8.96 6.53
N PRO A 122 -12.30 -9.89 5.72
CA PRO A 122 -12.93 -10.30 4.46
C PRO A 122 -14.35 -10.87 4.63
N THR A 123 -14.70 -11.33 5.83
CA THR A 123 -16.04 -11.87 6.13
C THR A 123 -17.04 -10.79 6.54
N GLY A 124 -16.60 -9.54 6.71
CA GLY A 124 -17.40 -8.38 7.11
C GLY A 124 -18.37 -7.87 6.03
N ILE A 125 -18.90 -8.77 5.20
CA ILE A 125 -19.88 -8.46 4.15
C ILE A 125 -21.24 -8.19 4.80
N ASN A 126 -21.89 -7.11 4.38
CA ASN A 126 -23.27 -6.84 4.72
C ASN A 126 -24.18 -7.33 3.58
N GLU A 127 -25.13 -8.22 3.89
CA GLU A 127 -26.10 -8.77 2.92
C GLU A 127 -27.04 -7.71 2.32
N GLU A 128 -27.18 -6.54 2.95
CA GLU A 128 -27.98 -5.42 2.44
C GLU A 128 -27.21 -4.54 1.45
N TRP A 129 -25.91 -4.77 1.27
CA TRP A 129 -25.11 -4.00 0.32
C TRP A 129 -25.54 -4.24 -1.12
N SER A 130 -25.57 -3.17 -1.90
CA SER A 130 -25.56 -3.26 -3.35
C SER A 130 -24.26 -3.89 -3.87
N ASP A 131 -24.29 -4.46 -5.07
CA ASP A 131 -23.10 -5.00 -5.74
C ASP A 131 -21.94 -4.00 -5.78
N LEU A 132 -22.26 -2.70 -5.92
CA LEU A 132 -21.26 -1.64 -5.93
C LEU A 132 -20.63 -1.41 -4.55
N GLU A 133 -21.39 -1.50 -3.47
CA GLU A 133 -20.87 -1.41 -2.10
C GLU A 133 -20.00 -2.62 -1.76
N LEU A 134 -20.47 -3.82 -2.11
CA LEU A 134 -19.70 -5.06 -1.99
C LEU A 134 -18.40 -4.98 -2.79
N GLY A 135 -18.48 -4.53 -4.05
CA GLY A 135 -17.31 -4.33 -4.90
C GLY A 135 -16.29 -3.35 -4.30
N ARG A 136 -16.75 -2.21 -3.78
CA ARG A 136 -15.86 -1.24 -3.09
C ARG A 136 -15.20 -1.84 -1.85
N PHE A 137 -15.94 -2.62 -1.06
CA PHE A 137 -15.40 -3.29 0.11
C PHE A 137 -14.29 -4.28 -0.26
N MET A 138 -14.53 -5.15 -1.26
CA MET A 138 -13.54 -6.12 -1.72
C MET A 138 -12.30 -5.43 -2.32
N VAL A 139 -12.50 -4.42 -3.16
CA VAL A 139 -11.41 -3.64 -3.77
C VAL A 139 -10.57 -2.94 -2.70
N ASN A 140 -11.19 -2.42 -1.63
CA ASN A 140 -10.44 -1.81 -0.52
C ASN A 140 -9.48 -2.82 0.14
N ILE A 141 -9.90 -4.07 0.34
CA ILE A 141 -9.01 -5.12 0.87
C ILE A 141 -7.87 -5.40 -0.10
N ILE A 142 -8.19 -5.59 -1.38
CA ILE A 142 -7.21 -5.89 -2.42
C ILE A 142 -6.18 -4.76 -2.57
N HIS A 143 -6.59 -3.50 -2.49
CA HIS A 143 -5.68 -2.35 -2.55
C HIS A 143 -4.67 -2.36 -1.40
N HIS A 144 -5.11 -2.66 -0.18
CA HIS A 144 -4.17 -2.80 0.95
C HIS A 144 -3.18 -3.94 0.72
N GLU A 145 -3.68 -5.09 0.28
CA GLU A 145 -2.84 -6.26 0.04
C GLU A 145 -1.85 -6.05 -1.09
N VAL A 146 -2.23 -5.37 -2.18
CA VAL A 146 -1.33 -5.02 -3.28
C VAL A 146 -0.20 -4.11 -2.79
N ILE A 147 -0.47 -3.10 -1.96
CA ILE A 147 0.59 -2.25 -1.37
C ILE A 147 1.53 -3.09 -0.49
N ILE A 148 0.96 -3.97 0.34
CA ILE A 148 1.75 -4.81 1.24
C ILE A 148 2.61 -5.83 0.48
N ALA A 149 2.11 -6.34 -0.64
CA ALA A 149 2.80 -7.33 -1.46
C ALA A 149 4.04 -6.78 -2.19
N GLN A 150 4.30 -5.48 -2.15
CA GLN A 150 5.46 -4.88 -2.82
C GLN A 150 6.77 -5.24 -2.12
N ASN A 151 7.83 -5.49 -2.88
CA ASN A 151 9.12 -5.90 -2.33
C ASN A 151 9.76 -4.80 -1.46
N GLU A 152 9.46 -3.54 -1.76
CA GLU A 152 9.78 -2.36 -0.95
C GLU A 152 9.28 -2.52 0.48
N ILE A 153 8.15 -3.20 0.71
CA ILE A 153 7.63 -3.51 2.05
C ILE A 153 8.17 -4.84 2.55
N LEU A 154 8.01 -5.91 1.77
CA LEU A 154 8.26 -7.27 2.24
C LEU A 154 9.73 -7.50 2.65
N LEU A 155 10.69 -6.84 1.99
CA LEU A 155 12.11 -6.95 2.32
C LEU A 155 12.51 -6.16 3.58
N GLN A 156 11.64 -5.27 4.08
CA GLN A 156 11.87 -4.48 5.29
C GLN A 156 11.28 -5.12 6.56
N LEU A 157 10.52 -6.22 6.43
CA LEU A 157 9.86 -6.89 7.55
C LEU A 157 10.89 -7.44 8.56
N SER A 158 10.67 -7.15 9.84
CA SER A 158 11.28 -7.93 10.92
C SER A 158 10.70 -9.35 10.97
N ASP A 159 11.39 -10.28 11.63
CA ASP A 159 10.88 -11.65 11.81
C ASP A 159 9.51 -11.69 12.50
N TYR A 160 9.30 -10.81 13.48
CA TYR A 160 8.00 -10.67 14.17
C TYR A 160 6.90 -10.18 13.23
N GLU A 161 7.17 -9.12 12.45
CA GLU A 161 6.20 -8.59 11.49
C GLU A 161 5.90 -9.60 10.37
N LYS A 162 6.91 -10.35 9.93
CA LYS A 162 6.78 -11.40 8.93
C LYS A 162 5.85 -12.52 9.39
N ILE A 163 6.07 -13.07 10.59
CA ILE A 163 5.19 -14.12 11.16
C ILE A 163 3.75 -13.63 11.23
N ARG A 164 3.56 -12.41 11.77
CA ARG A 164 2.24 -11.80 11.94
C ARG A 164 1.54 -11.55 10.59
N LEU A 165 2.27 -11.09 9.58
CA LEU A 165 1.73 -10.84 8.25
C LEU A 165 1.38 -12.15 7.52
N ILE A 166 2.21 -13.19 7.62
CA ILE A 166 1.91 -14.50 7.03
C ILE A 166 0.64 -15.08 7.66
N GLU A 167 0.51 -15.05 8.99
CA GLU A 167 -0.70 -15.48 9.69
C GLU A 167 -1.95 -14.76 9.18
N LEU A 168 -1.88 -13.43 9.12
CA LEU A 168 -2.99 -12.61 8.69
C LEU A 168 -3.37 -12.88 7.21
N ALA A 169 -2.38 -12.99 6.33
CA ALA A 169 -2.62 -13.28 4.92
C ALA A 169 -3.19 -14.69 4.69
N ILE A 170 -2.74 -15.71 5.44
CA ILE A 170 -3.34 -17.06 5.40
C ILE A 170 -4.80 -17.00 5.86
N ASN A 171 -5.07 -16.39 7.01
CA ASN A 171 -6.42 -16.30 7.57
C ASN A 171 -7.38 -15.57 6.63
N ASN A 172 -6.95 -14.43 6.09
CA ASN A 172 -7.76 -13.65 5.16
C ASN A 172 -8.01 -14.41 3.85
N ASN A 173 -7.02 -15.16 3.35
CA ASN A 173 -7.20 -15.94 2.14
C ASN A 173 -8.14 -17.14 2.36
N ASN A 174 -8.07 -17.80 3.52
CA ASN A 174 -9.02 -18.85 3.91
C ASN A 174 -10.45 -18.30 4.04
N ALA A 175 -10.62 -17.12 4.64
CA ALA A 175 -11.92 -16.44 4.70
C ALA A 175 -12.48 -16.12 3.30
N LYS A 176 -11.64 -15.67 2.37
CA LYS A 176 -12.04 -15.44 0.97
C LYS A 176 -12.39 -16.74 0.24
N LEU A 177 -11.72 -17.85 0.55
CA LEU A 177 -12.05 -19.18 0.02
C LEU A 177 -13.43 -19.66 0.48
N GLU A 178 -13.80 -19.42 1.74
CA GLU A 178 -15.16 -19.70 2.23
C GLU A 178 -16.22 -18.85 1.53
N LEU A 179 -15.83 -17.67 1.02
CA LEU A 179 -16.65 -16.71 0.29
C LEU A 179 -16.30 -16.67 -1.21
N ILE A 180 -15.93 -17.82 -1.79
CA ILE A 180 -15.43 -17.91 -3.17
C ILE A 180 -16.42 -17.37 -4.20
N ASP A 181 -17.72 -17.48 -3.95
CA ASP A 181 -18.76 -16.95 -4.84
C ASP A 181 -18.69 -15.42 -4.96
N GLN A 182 -18.12 -14.73 -3.97
CA GLN A 182 -18.02 -13.26 -3.94
C GLN A 182 -16.65 -12.77 -4.39
N TYR A 183 -15.59 -13.35 -3.85
CA TYR A 183 -14.22 -12.93 -4.17
C TYR A 183 -13.70 -13.51 -5.48
N GLY A 184 -14.13 -14.72 -5.83
CA GLY A 184 -13.51 -15.52 -6.87
C GLY A 184 -12.00 -15.71 -6.65
N ILE A 185 -11.33 -16.27 -7.66
CA ILE A 185 -9.87 -16.45 -7.63
C ILE A 185 -9.15 -15.11 -7.68
N VAL A 186 -9.69 -14.15 -8.44
CA VAL A 186 -9.09 -12.82 -8.61
C VAL A 186 -8.98 -12.09 -7.27
N GLY A 187 -9.99 -12.17 -6.40
CA GLY A 187 -9.96 -11.53 -5.08
C GLY A 187 -8.95 -12.11 -4.10
N MET A 188 -8.40 -13.30 -4.39
CA MET A 188 -7.39 -13.99 -3.57
C MET A 188 -5.96 -13.71 -4.03
N GLN A 189 -5.76 -13.23 -5.26
CA GLN A 189 -4.44 -13.03 -5.87
C GLN A 189 -3.55 -12.12 -5.02
N SER A 190 -4.09 -11.04 -4.46
CA SER A 190 -3.31 -10.08 -3.68
C SER A 190 -2.82 -10.64 -2.34
N SER A 191 -3.65 -11.41 -1.62
CA SER A 191 -3.22 -12.11 -0.38
C SER A 191 -2.22 -13.22 -0.68
N LEU A 192 -2.38 -13.93 -1.78
CA LEU A 192 -1.45 -14.98 -2.22
C LEU A 192 -0.10 -14.40 -2.65
N ALA A 193 -0.09 -13.21 -3.25
CA ALA A 193 1.15 -12.52 -3.62
C ALA A 193 2.00 -12.14 -2.40
N ILE A 194 1.37 -11.73 -1.30
CA ILE A 194 2.06 -11.51 -0.02
C ILE A 194 2.78 -12.80 0.40
N LEU A 195 2.06 -13.92 0.43
CA LEU A 195 2.60 -15.21 0.88
C LEU A 195 3.73 -15.72 -0.03
N SER A 196 3.49 -15.73 -1.33
CA SER A 196 4.45 -16.23 -2.33
C SER A 196 5.72 -15.40 -2.35
N ARG A 197 5.62 -14.07 -2.29
CA ARG A 197 6.79 -13.18 -2.31
C ARG A 197 7.59 -13.24 -1.03
N ILE A 198 6.96 -13.38 0.14
CA ILE A 198 7.72 -13.60 1.39
C ILE A 198 8.53 -14.89 1.28
N MET A 199 7.90 -16.01 0.91
CA MET A 199 8.60 -17.30 0.76
C MET A 199 9.71 -17.26 -0.31
N PHE A 200 9.47 -16.55 -1.42
CA PHE A 200 10.45 -16.34 -2.48
C PHE A 200 11.65 -15.51 -1.99
N ASN A 201 11.40 -14.38 -1.34
CA ASN A 201 12.42 -13.47 -0.83
C ASN A 201 13.30 -14.14 0.24
N ASP A 202 12.70 -14.99 1.07
CA ASP A 202 13.42 -15.78 2.07
C ASP A 202 14.09 -17.05 1.51
N SER A 203 13.93 -17.30 0.20
CA SER A 203 14.47 -18.50 -0.47
C SER A 203 14.04 -19.80 0.21
N TYR A 204 12.78 -19.89 0.64
CA TYR A 204 12.23 -21.07 1.31
C TYR A 204 12.24 -22.29 0.36
N MET A 205 13.22 -23.17 0.54
CA MET A 205 13.56 -24.23 -0.43
C MET A 205 12.38 -25.08 -0.95
N PRO A 206 11.44 -25.56 -0.10
CA PRO A 206 10.26 -26.28 -0.58
C PRO A 206 9.37 -25.47 -1.52
N PHE A 207 9.26 -24.16 -1.32
CA PHE A 207 8.53 -23.29 -2.24
C PHE A 207 9.35 -22.99 -3.50
N MET A 208 10.67 -22.79 -3.36
CA MET A 208 11.57 -22.54 -4.49
C MET A 208 11.61 -23.71 -5.49
N SER A 209 11.41 -24.95 -5.04
CA SER A 209 11.31 -26.12 -5.96
C SER A 209 10.08 -26.10 -6.86
N GLU A 210 9.02 -25.37 -6.49
CA GLU A 210 7.78 -25.28 -7.28
C GLU A 210 7.89 -24.24 -8.42
N LEU A 211 8.94 -23.41 -8.47
CA LEU A 211 9.10 -22.35 -9.47
C LEU A 211 9.36 -22.86 -10.89
N THR A 212 9.47 -24.17 -11.09
CA THR A 212 9.37 -24.76 -12.44
C THR A 212 7.96 -24.60 -13.03
N ASN A 213 6.96 -24.30 -12.20
CA ASN A 213 5.62 -23.91 -12.63
C ASN A 213 5.62 -22.45 -13.10
N GLU A 214 5.54 -22.25 -14.42
CA GLU A 214 5.51 -20.91 -15.05
C GLU A 214 4.36 -20.03 -14.54
N GLN A 215 3.23 -20.62 -14.14
CA GLN A 215 2.10 -19.85 -13.61
C GLN A 215 2.38 -19.35 -12.18
N LEU A 216 3.09 -20.14 -11.36
CA LEU A 216 3.54 -19.69 -10.05
C LEU A 216 4.55 -18.54 -10.18
N GLN A 217 5.51 -18.68 -11.10
CA GLN A 217 6.47 -17.61 -11.40
C GLN A 217 5.75 -16.34 -11.89
N SER A 218 4.83 -16.49 -12.84
CA SER A 218 4.00 -15.38 -13.32
C SER A 218 3.18 -14.73 -12.20
N HIS A 219 2.69 -15.50 -11.23
CA HIS A 219 1.96 -14.96 -10.10
C HIS A 219 2.86 -14.10 -9.21
N ILE A 220 4.06 -14.58 -8.88
CA ILE A 220 5.04 -13.84 -8.07
C ILE A 220 5.39 -12.52 -8.76
N ASP A 221 5.60 -12.55 -10.07
CA ASP A 221 6.04 -11.37 -10.82
C ASP A 221 4.88 -10.40 -11.12
N LEU A 222 3.70 -10.90 -11.46
CA LEU A 222 2.61 -10.10 -12.02
C LEU A 222 1.38 -9.96 -11.11
N ILE A 223 1.30 -10.71 -10.01
CA ILE A 223 0.08 -10.84 -9.18
C ILE A 223 -1.09 -11.28 -10.07
N ASP A 224 -0.91 -12.43 -10.73
CA ASP A 224 -1.91 -13.02 -11.63
C ASP A 224 -2.02 -14.53 -11.37
N ILE A 225 -3.18 -14.98 -10.90
CA ILE A 225 -3.52 -16.40 -10.72
C ILE A 225 -4.68 -16.75 -11.64
N ARG A 226 -4.42 -17.72 -12.50
CA ARG A 226 -5.42 -18.26 -13.44
C ARG A 226 -5.78 -19.70 -13.14
N ASP A 227 -4.94 -20.38 -12.37
CA ASP A 227 -5.10 -21.77 -11.98
C ASP A 227 -5.53 -21.88 -10.51
N PRO A 228 -6.73 -22.41 -10.23
CA PRO A 228 -7.20 -22.64 -8.86
C PRO A 228 -6.26 -23.53 -8.03
N GLU A 229 -5.51 -24.44 -8.67
CA GLU A 229 -4.60 -25.35 -7.95
C GLU A 229 -3.45 -24.60 -7.27
N LEU A 230 -3.04 -23.45 -7.83
CA LEU A 230 -2.01 -22.59 -7.22
C LEU A 230 -2.42 -22.03 -5.87
N VAL A 231 -3.72 -21.81 -5.63
CA VAL A 231 -4.21 -21.28 -4.35
C VAL A 231 -3.85 -22.25 -3.22
N ASN A 232 -4.17 -23.52 -3.39
CA ASN A 232 -3.87 -24.56 -2.39
C ASN A 232 -2.36 -24.80 -2.27
N LEU A 233 -1.63 -24.78 -3.39
CA LEU A 233 -0.17 -24.93 -3.37
C LEU A 233 0.49 -23.85 -2.50
N ILE A 234 0.19 -22.57 -2.78
CA ILE A 234 0.79 -21.44 -2.06
C ILE A 234 0.39 -21.49 -0.57
N LEU A 235 -0.88 -21.74 -0.26
CA LEU A 235 -1.35 -21.83 1.14
C LEU A 235 -0.65 -22.94 1.92
N ASN A 236 -0.56 -24.15 1.35
CA ASN A 236 0.11 -25.28 2.00
C ASN A 236 1.59 -24.97 2.27
N HIS A 237 2.29 -24.34 1.33
CA HIS A 237 3.68 -23.93 1.56
C HIS A 237 3.78 -22.82 2.61
N ALA A 238 2.87 -21.85 2.61
CA ALA A 238 2.86 -20.76 3.58
C ALA A 238 2.61 -21.26 5.01
N GLU A 239 1.68 -22.19 5.21
CA GLU A 239 1.41 -22.79 6.53
C GLU A 239 2.61 -23.58 7.07
N ASN A 240 3.27 -24.35 6.20
CA ASN A 240 4.50 -25.05 6.55
C ASN A 240 5.63 -24.07 6.88
N TYR A 241 5.78 -23.02 6.08
CA TYR A 241 6.81 -21.99 6.31
C TYR A 241 6.58 -21.23 7.62
N LEU A 242 5.34 -20.83 7.89
CA LEU A 242 4.94 -20.21 9.14
C LEU A 242 5.26 -21.08 10.35
N SER A 243 5.00 -22.39 10.25
CA SER A 243 5.32 -23.35 11.31
C SER A 243 6.83 -23.42 11.57
N ILE A 244 7.66 -23.29 10.54
CA ILE A 244 9.13 -23.25 10.69
C ILE A 244 9.55 -21.94 11.37
N LEU A 245 9.01 -20.80 10.97
CA LEU A 245 9.37 -19.50 11.55
C LEU A 245 9.02 -19.35 13.03
N LYS A 246 8.02 -20.09 13.52
CA LYS A 246 7.59 -20.06 14.93
C LYS A 246 8.42 -20.96 15.86
N ASN A 247 9.23 -21.87 15.31
CA ASN A 247 10.04 -22.83 16.07
C ASN A 247 11.49 -22.34 16.21
#